data_AF-A0A1C6D1I1-F1
#
_entry.id   AF-A0A1C6D1I1-F1
#
_cell.length_a   1.000
_cell.length_b   1.000
_cell.length_c   1.000
_cell.angle_alpha   90.00
_cell.angle_beta   90.00
_cell.angle_gamma   90.00
#
_symmetry.space_group_name_H-M   'P 1'
#
loop_
_entity.id
_entity.type
_entity.pdbx_description
1 polymer ?
#
loop_
_entity_poly.entity_id
_entity_poly.type
_entity_poly.pdbx_seq_one_letter_code
_entity_poly.pdbx_strand_id
1 'polypeptide(L)'
;MKQSNNMKQTILLAASELITKNGIKNTSLADISKFVGISKGTLYYYYSSKNDLIYDIADMHLSVITSSVLDCVQNIESTHSKEDLISSIMDKISTIGGRGRIHMYILCEAITSNEDLRHRIRNNYIKWRDTLKSEIEKTNAKNSDSLSFLLVSIVDGLVVQSLLKTEKIPFENIASFLVNHWY
;
A
#
# COMPACT_ATOMS: atom_id res chain seq x y z
N MET A 1 0.49 -28.28 15.21
CA MET A 1 -0.20 -27.29 14.34
C MET A 1 0.68 -26.11 13.84
N LYS A 2 2.03 -26.13 13.99
CA LYS A 2 2.91 -25.02 13.55
C LYS A 2 3.29 -25.02 12.04
N GLN A 3 3.12 -26.14 11.33
CA GLN A 3 3.66 -26.33 9.97
C GLN A 3 2.77 -25.73 8.87
N SER A 4 1.44 -25.76 9.05
CA SER A 4 0.49 -25.26 8.04
C SER A 4 0.51 -23.74 7.88
N ASN A 5 0.69 -23.00 8.98
CA ASN A 5 0.74 -21.54 8.95
C ASN A 5 2.00 -21.01 8.24
N ASN A 6 3.14 -21.71 8.40
CA ASN A 6 4.37 -21.37 7.72
C ASN A 6 4.28 -21.60 6.19
N MET A 7 3.62 -22.69 5.77
CA MET A 7 3.44 -22.97 4.34
C MET A 7 2.54 -21.92 3.65
N LYS A 8 1.42 -21.52 4.29
CA LYS A 8 0.55 -20.46 3.74
C LYS A 8 1.33 -19.16 3.54
N GLN A 9 2.14 -18.76 4.52
CA GLN A 9 3.00 -17.59 4.43
C GLN A 9 4.06 -17.72 3.33
N THR A 10 4.68 -18.90 3.20
CA THR A 10 5.66 -19.18 2.14
C THR A 10 5.04 -19.02 0.75
N ILE A 11 3.84 -19.59 0.55
CA ILE A 11 3.07 -19.42 -0.69
C ILE A 11 2.78 -17.94 -0.95
N LEU A 12 2.35 -17.20 0.08
CA LEU A 12 1.98 -15.79 -0.05
C LEU A 12 3.17 -14.91 -0.46
N LEU A 13 4.34 -15.14 0.13
CA LEU A 13 5.57 -14.43 -0.19
C LEU A 13 6.04 -14.76 -1.61
N ALA A 14 6.06 -16.04 -1.98
CA ALA A 14 6.41 -16.49 -3.32
C ALA A 14 5.47 -15.90 -4.39
N ALA A 15 4.16 -15.92 -4.13
CA ALA A 15 3.18 -15.32 -5.02
C ALA A 15 3.38 -13.81 -5.15
N SER A 16 3.62 -13.10 -4.04
CA SER A 16 3.89 -11.66 -4.06
C SER A 16 5.13 -11.33 -4.88
N GLU A 17 6.19 -12.14 -4.79
CA GLU A 17 7.40 -11.97 -5.58
C GLU A 17 7.15 -12.18 -7.08
N LEU A 18 6.51 -13.30 -7.44
CA LEU A 18 6.19 -13.59 -8.84
C LEU A 18 5.27 -12.54 -9.45
N ILE A 19 4.25 -12.09 -8.71
CA ILE A 19 3.33 -11.04 -9.16
C ILE A 19 4.08 -9.72 -9.29
N THR A 20 4.94 -9.35 -8.35
CA THR A 20 5.76 -8.13 -8.43
C THR A 20 6.62 -8.12 -9.70
N LYS A 21 7.13 -9.28 -10.10
CA LYS A 21 7.99 -9.45 -11.28
C LYS A 21 7.20 -9.50 -12.59
N ASN A 22 6.12 -10.26 -12.64
CA ASN A 22 5.45 -10.66 -13.89
C ASN A 22 4.06 -10.01 -14.07
N GLY A 23 3.52 -9.40 -13.01
CA GLY A 23 2.13 -8.95 -12.94
C GLY A 23 1.16 -10.06 -12.52
N ILE A 24 -0.04 -9.66 -12.10
CA ILE A 24 -1.08 -10.60 -11.65
C ILE A 24 -1.47 -11.53 -12.81
N LYS A 25 -1.83 -10.98 -13.97
CA LYS A 25 -2.34 -11.76 -15.11
C LYS A 25 -1.37 -12.86 -15.57
N ASN A 26 -0.07 -12.60 -15.57
CA ASN A 26 0.96 -13.54 -16.04
C ASN A 26 1.47 -14.51 -14.96
N THR A 27 0.88 -14.52 -13.77
CA THR A 27 1.26 -15.43 -12.69
C THR A 27 0.14 -16.41 -12.40
N SER A 28 0.32 -17.70 -12.67
CA SER A 28 -0.67 -18.73 -12.37
C SER A 28 -0.40 -19.43 -11.03
N LEU A 29 -1.43 -20.11 -10.47
CA LEU A 29 -1.24 -21.00 -9.33
C LEU A 29 -0.23 -22.12 -9.64
N ALA A 30 -0.17 -22.60 -10.89
CA ALA A 30 0.82 -23.58 -11.28
C ALA A 30 2.26 -23.02 -11.18
N ASP A 31 2.49 -21.79 -11.63
CA ASP A 31 3.81 -21.13 -11.53
C ASP A 31 4.25 -20.98 -10.08
N ILE A 32 3.31 -20.60 -9.20
CA ILE A 32 3.57 -20.45 -7.76
C ILE A 32 3.90 -21.80 -7.12
N SER A 33 3.13 -22.85 -7.41
CA SER A 33 3.41 -24.19 -6.88
C SER A 33 4.81 -24.68 -7.29
N LYS A 34 5.20 -24.43 -8.54
CA LYS A 34 6.53 -24.76 -9.08
C LYS A 34 7.63 -23.95 -8.40
N PHE A 35 7.43 -22.65 -8.19
CA PHE A 35 8.38 -21.76 -7.54
C PHE A 35 8.61 -22.14 -6.07
N VAL A 36 7.55 -22.50 -5.35
CA VAL A 36 7.62 -22.94 -3.94
C VAL A 36 8.17 -24.37 -3.82
N GLY A 37 8.06 -25.19 -4.87
CA GLY A 37 8.46 -26.60 -4.85
C GLY A 37 7.43 -27.54 -4.22
N ILE A 38 6.14 -27.20 -4.33
CA ILE A 38 5.01 -28.01 -3.82
C ILE A 38 4.14 -28.53 -4.95
N SER A 39 3.33 -29.57 -4.67
CA SER A 39 2.37 -30.08 -5.64
C SER A 39 1.24 -29.07 -5.88
N LYS A 40 0.60 -29.13 -7.06
CA LYS A 40 -0.62 -28.34 -7.33
C LYS A 40 -1.72 -28.63 -6.30
N GLY A 41 -1.91 -29.89 -5.93
CA GLY A 41 -2.91 -30.29 -4.93
C GLY A 41 -2.64 -29.65 -3.56
N THR A 42 -1.38 -29.56 -3.15
CA THR A 42 -0.98 -28.85 -1.93
C THR A 42 -1.31 -27.37 -2.01
N LEU A 43 -1.05 -26.72 -3.15
CA LEU A 43 -1.41 -25.30 -3.32
C LEU A 43 -2.93 -25.09 -3.29
N TYR A 44 -3.70 -25.93 -3.98
CA TYR A 44 -5.17 -25.85 -4.02
C TYR A 44 -5.83 -26.10 -2.65
N TYR A 45 -5.16 -26.85 -1.76
CA TYR A 45 -5.58 -26.97 -0.36
C TYR A 45 -5.54 -25.63 0.39
N TYR A 46 -4.57 -24.76 0.08
CA TYR A 46 -4.45 -23.43 0.71
C TYR A 46 -5.27 -22.35 0.01
N TYR A 47 -5.32 -22.37 -1.32
CA TYR A 47 -6.02 -21.38 -2.13
C TYR A 47 -6.81 -22.08 -3.22
N SER A 48 -8.14 -22.08 -3.06
CA SER A 48 -9.07 -22.71 -4.02
C SER A 48 -9.11 -21.96 -5.35
N SER A 49 -8.85 -20.65 -5.32
CA SER A 49 -8.74 -19.82 -6.51
C SER A 49 -7.54 -18.87 -6.46
N LYS A 50 -7.16 -18.33 -7.62
CA LYS A 50 -6.16 -17.27 -7.71
C LYS A 50 -6.64 -15.98 -7.03
N ASN A 51 -7.95 -15.72 -7.03
CA ASN A 51 -8.53 -14.54 -6.39
C ASN A 51 -8.38 -14.60 -4.87
N ASP A 52 -8.55 -15.77 -4.25
CA ASP A 52 -8.34 -15.95 -2.81
C ASP A 52 -6.91 -15.59 -2.40
N LEU A 53 -5.94 -16.00 -3.21
CA LEU A 53 -4.55 -15.64 -3.01
C LEU A 53 -4.30 -14.13 -3.21
N ILE A 54 -4.87 -13.53 -4.27
CA ILE A 54 -4.76 -12.08 -4.50
C ILE A 54 -5.36 -11.30 -3.33
N TYR A 55 -6.46 -11.77 -2.73
CA TYR A 55 -7.06 -11.14 -1.56
C TYR A 55 -6.10 -11.14 -0.38
N ASP A 56 -5.49 -12.28 -0.05
CA ASP A 56 -4.53 -12.33 1.07
C ASP A 56 -3.29 -11.46 0.81
N ILE A 57 -2.84 -11.36 -0.46
CA ILE A 57 -1.75 -10.47 -0.85
C ILE A 57 -2.16 -9.01 -0.66
N ALA A 58 -3.38 -8.64 -1.09
CA ALA A 58 -3.90 -7.31 -0.93
C ALA A 58 -4.08 -6.94 0.55
N ASP A 59 -4.64 -7.82 1.37
CA ASP A 59 -4.81 -7.59 2.80
C ASP A 59 -3.44 -7.42 3.51
N MET A 60 -2.43 -8.22 3.14
CA MET A 60 -1.06 -8.06 3.64
C MET A 60 -0.47 -6.70 3.22
N HIS A 61 -0.62 -6.32 1.94
CA HIS A 61 -0.10 -5.07 1.40
C HIS A 61 -0.78 -3.83 2.01
N LEU A 62 -2.11 -3.84 2.09
CA LEU A 62 -2.90 -2.74 2.67
C LEU A 62 -2.67 -2.62 4.18
N SER A 63 -2.44 -3.72 4.88
CA SER A 63 -2.06 -3.70 6.31
C SER A 63 -0.74 -2.97 6.52
N VAL A 64 0.27 -3.22 5.66
CA VAL A 64 1.56 -2.53 5.71
C VAL A 64 1.42 -1.03 5.47
N ILE A 65 0.60 -0.62 4.50
CA ILE A 65 0.32 0.80 4.26
C ILE A 65 -0.41 1.40 5.46
N THR A 66 -1.42 0.71 5.99
CA THR A 66 -2.18 1.15 7.17
C THR A 66 -1.26 1.39 8.36
N SER A 67 -0.36 0.46 8.67
CA SER A 67 0.63 0.64 9.72
C SER A 67 1.52 1.85 9.44
N SER A 68 1.97 2.04 8.20
CA SER A 68 2.81 3.20 7.84
C SER A 68 2.08 4.53 8.05
N VAL A 69 0.79 4.61 7.70
CA VAL A 69 -0.07 5.78 7.95
C VAL A 69 -0.24 6.00 9.45
N LEU A 70 -0.50 4.95 10.22
CA LEU A 70 -0.65 5.02 11.67
C LEU A 70 0.65 5.48 12.36
N ASP A 71 1.80 4.99 11.91
CA ASP A 71 3.11 5.41 12.43
C ASP A 71 3.39 6.89 12.14
N CYS A 72 2.95 7.41 10.98
CA CYS A 72 3.09 8.84 10.67
C CYS A 72 2.31 9.71 11.67
N VAL A 73 1.17 9.21 12.14
CA VAL A 73 0.27 9.99 13.00
C VAL A 73 0.54 9.81 14.49
N GLN A 74 1.02 8.63 14.92
CA GLN A 74 1.32 8.37 16.33
C GLN A 74 2.58 9.10 16.82
N ASN A 75 3.53 9.40 15.92
CA ASN A 75 4.73 10.16 16.27
C ASN A 75 4.47 11.66 16.53
N ILE A 76 3.23 12.14 16.41
CA ILE A 76 2.83 13.54 16.62
C ILE A 76 2.67 13.89 18.12
N GLU A 77 2.67 12.91 19.03
CA GLU A 77 2.46 13.16 20.47
C GLU A 77 3.56 14.03 21.13
N SER A 78 4.67 14.31 20.45
CA SER A 78 5.77 15.13 20.98
C SER A 78 6.03 16.46 20.26
N THR A 79 5.50 16.66 19.04
CA THR A 79 5.68 17.91 18.29
C THR A 79 4.40 18.26 17.51
N HIS A 80 3.61 19.20 18.04
CA HIS A 80 2.31 19.62 17.50
C HIS A 80 2.37 20.41 16.17
N SER A 81 3.39 20.18 15.34
CA SER A 81 3.56 20.92 14.09
C SER A 81 3.09 20.10 12.90
N LYS A 82 2.33 20.73 12.00
CA LYS A 82 1.91 20.13 10.73
C LYS A 82 3.09 19.81 9.82
N GLU A 83 4.19 20.53 10.02
CA GLU A 83 5.48 20.35 9.36
C GLU A 83 6.02 18.95 9.62
N ASP A 84 5.94 18.48 10.87
CA ASP A 84 6.40 17.14 11.25
C ASP A 84 5.52 16.04 10.67
N LEU A 85 4.20 16.26 10.60
CA LEU A 85 3.27 15.31 9.96
C LEU A 85 3.56 15.15 8.47
N ILE A 86 3.63 16.27 7.73
CA ILE A 86 3.88 16.24 6.29
C ILE A 86 5.27 15.65 6.00
N SER A 87 6.28 16.02 6.78
CA SER A 87 7.64 15.50 6.63
C SER A 87 7.70 14.00 6.93
N SER A 88 7.03 13.53 7.98
CA SER A 88 6.94 12.10 8.31
C SER A 88 6.26 11.29 7.21
N ILE A 89 5.16 11.82 6.64
CA ILE A 89 4.48 11.19 5.50
C ILE A 89 5.44 11.09 4.31
N MET A 90 6.13 12.17 3.95
CA MET A 90 7.05 12.19 2.80
C MET A 90 8.24 11.26 3.01
N ASP A 91 8.80 11.19 4.22
CA ASP A 91 9.86 10.25 4.57
C ASP A 91 9.40 8.81 4.39
N LYS A 92 8.23 8.43 4.95
CA LYS A 92 7.67 7.09 4.76
C LYS A 92 7.46 6.77 3.28
N ILE A 93 6.91 7.71 2.48
CA ILE A 93 6.72 7.51 1.03
C ILE A 93 8.06 7.27 0.33
N SER A 94 9.10 8.02 0.68
CA SER A 94 10.43 7.90 0.07
C SER A 94 11.04 6.51 0.24
N THR A 95 10.67 5.81 1.32
CA THR A 95 11.15 4.46 1.64
C THR A 95 10.30 3.32 1.05
N ILE A 96 9.20 3.62 0.35
CA ILE A 96 8.23 2.60 -0.14
C ILE A 96 8.86 1.57 -1.09
N GLY A 97 10.00 1.88 -1.73
CA GLY A 97 10.83 0.89 -2.43
C GLY A 97 10.06 0.01 -3.44
N GLY A 98 10.50 -1.25 -3.60
CA GLY A 98 9.94 -2.22 -4.56
C GLY A 98 8.45 -2.58 -4.36
N ARG A 99 7.80 -2.09 -3.30
CA ARG A 99 6.37 -2.32 -3.00
C ARG A 99 5.43 -1.52 -3.90
N GLY A 100 5.93 -0.52 -4.63
CA GLY A 100 5.10 0.25 -5.57
C GLY A 100 4.45 -0.63 -6.64
N ARG A 101 5.17 -1.64 -7.17
CA ARG A 101 4.63 -2.49 -8.26
C ARG A 101 3.44 -3.32 -7.81
N ILE A 102 3.54 -3.96 -6.64
CA ILE A 102 2.44 -4.79 -6.13
C ILE A 102 1.20 -3.93 -5.86
N HIS A 103 1.38 -2.70 -5.36
CA HIS A 103 0.31 -1.73 -5.20
C HIS A 103 -0.40 -1.44 -6.52
N MET A 104 0.34 -1.10 -7.58
CA MET A 104 -0.23 -0.81 -8.90
C MET A 104 -0.98 -2.00 -9.49
N TYR A 105 -0.47 -3.22 -9.34
CA TYR A 105 -1.16 -4.41 -9.81
C TYR A 105 -2.45 -4.68 -9.06
N ILE A 106 -2.45 -4.53 -7.73
CA ILE A 106 -3.66 -4.68 -6.90
C ILE A 106 -4.73 -3.65 -7.28
N LEU A 107 -4.36 -2.38 -7.46
CA LEU A 107 -5.28 -1.33 -7.92
C LEU A 107 -5.86 -1.65 -9.30
N CYS A 108 -5.01 -2.06 -10.26
CA CYS A 108 -5.45 -2.40 -11.60
C CYS A 108 -6.41 -3.60 -11.61
N GLU A 109 -6.12 -4.65 -10.83
CA GLU A 109 -6.98 -5.82 -10.70
C GLU A 109 -8.35 -5.45 -10.11
N ALA A 110 -8.35 -4.62 -9.06
CA ALA A 110 -9.55 -4.14 -8.41
C ALA A 110 -10.43 -3.30 -9.34
N ILE A 111 -9.82 -2.43 -10.14
CA ILE A 111 -10.54 -1.55 -11.07
C ILE A 111 -11.14 -2.35 -12.25
N THR A 112 -10.44 -3.39 -12.71
CA THR A 112 -10.78 -4.04 -13.98
C THR A 112 -11.58 -5.33 -13.83
N SER A 113 -11.36 -6.09 -12.75
CA SER A 113 -11.71 -7.52 -12.75
C SER A 113 -12.20 -8.07 -11.41
N ASN A 114 -12.14 -7.28 -10.32
CA ASN A 114 -12.43 -7.79 -8.97
C ASN A 114 -13.17 -6.78 -8.07
N GLU A 115 -14.50 -6.91 -7.99
CA GLU A 115 -15.36 -6.00 -7.23
C GLU A 115 -15.13 -6.05 -5.72
N ASP A 116 -14.93 -7.24 -5.16
CA ASP A 116 -14.70 -7.40 -3.72
C ASP A 116 -13.37 -6.74 -3.32
N LEU A 117 -12.33 -6.91 -4.14
CA LEU A 117 -11.05 -6.24 -3.94
C LEU A 117 -11.21 -4.72 -4.03
N ARG A 118 -12.00 -4.23 -4.99
CA ARG A 118 -12.30 -2.79 -5.13
C ARG A 118 -12.98 -2.23 -3.89
N HIS A 119 -13.97 -2.94 -3.33
CA HIS A 119 -14.62 -2.53 -2.09
C HIS A 119 -13.64 -2.46 -0.92
N ARG A 120 -12.74 -3.43 -0.78
CA ARG A 120 -11.71 -3.44 0.28
C ARG A 120 -10.71 -2.29 0.15
N ILE A 121 -10.21 -2.04 -1.05
CA ILE A 121 -9.30 -0.92 -1.32
C ILE A 121 -10.01 0.40 -1.04
N ARG A 122 -11.24 0.58 -1.52
CA ARG A 122 -12.05 1.77 -1.24
C ARG A 122 -12.17 2.03 0.26
N ASN A 123 -12.48 1.00 1.05
CA ASN A 123 -12.62 1.13 2.50
C ASN A 123 -11.30 1.52 3.17
N ASN A 124 -10.16 0.99 2.70
CA ASN A 124 -8.84 1.39 3.19
C ASN A 124 -8.51 2.84 2.86
N TYR A 125 -8.78 3.30 1.63
CA TYR A 125 -8.57 4.69 1.23
C TYR A 125 -9.41 5.66 2.08
N ILE A 126 -10.69 5.32 2.31
CA ILE A 126 -11.56 6.09 3.20
C ILE A 126 -10.97 6.15 4.60
N LYS A 127 -10.57 4.99 5.15
CA LYS A 127 -9.99 4.90 6.49
C LYS A 127 -8.71 5.73 6.62
N TRP A 128 -7.77 5.62 5.68
CA TRP A 128 -6.51 6.38 5.71
C TRP A 128 -6.76 7.88 5.60
N ARG A 129 -7.67 8.29 4.71
CA ARG A 129 -8.07 9.69 4.58
C ARG A 129 -8.68 10.22 5.87
N ASP A 130 -9.62 9.48 6.46
CA ASP A 130 -10.31 9.91 7.67
C ASP A 130 -9.33 9.99 8.86
N THR A 131 -8.37 9.05 8.95
CA THR A 131 -7.26 9.14 9.92
C THR A 131 -6.43 10.39 9.69
N LEU A 132 -5.94 10.64 8.46
CA LEU A 132 -5.12 11.82 8.15
C LEU A 132 -5.89 13.12 8.43
N LYS A 133 -7.16 13.19 8.05
CA LYS A 133 -8.03 14.35 8.30
C LYS A 133 -8.13 14.66 9.80
N SER A 134 -8.42 13.65 10.61
CA SER A 134 -8.51 13.78 12.08
C SER A 134 -7.23 14.35 12.68
N GLU A 135 -6.06 13.96 12.19
CA GLU A 135 -4.80 14.48 12.69
C GLU A 135 -4.49 15.89 12.20
N ILE A 136 -4.78 16.18 10.93
CA ILE A 136 -4.63 17.53 10.37
C ILE A 136 -5.51 18.53 11.13
N GLU A 137 -6.73 18.13 11.53
CA GLU A 137 -7.64 18.96 12.34
C GLU A 137 -7.03 19.35 13.69
N LYS A 138 -6.21 18.48 14.30
CA LYS A 138 -5.50 18.80 15.55
C LYS A 138 -4.40 19.85 15.37
N THR A 139 -3.94 20.09 14.14
CA THR A 139 -2.87 21.06 13.82
C THR A 139 -3.38 22.47 13.51
N ASN A 140 -4.68 22.75 13.69
CA ASN A 140 -5.34 24.01 13.31
C ASN A 140 -5.22 24.37 11.81
N ALA A 141 -4.90 23.40 10.95
CA ALA A 141 -4.85 23.62 9.51
C ALA A 141 -6.26 23.89 8.94
N LYS A 142 -6.38 24.89 8.05
CA LYS A 142 -7.61 25.11 7.28
C LYS A 142 -7.76 23.99 6.23
N ASN A 143 -8.99 23.68 5.85
CA ASN A 143 -9.31 22.73 4.78
C ASN A 143 -8.73 21.31 4.99
N SER A 144 -8.79 20.78 6.22
CA SER A 144 -8.33 19.43 6.59
C SER A 144 -8.83 18.34 5.63
N ASP A 145 -10.09 18.45 5.21
CA ASP A 145 -10.72 17.54 4.27
C ASP A 145 -9.98 17.50 2.93
N SER A 146 -9.82 18.66 2.27
CA SER A 146 -9.13 18.76 0.98
C SER A 146 -7.66 18.35 1.07
N LEU A 147 -6.97 18.72 2.16
CA LEU A 147 -5.57 18.32 2.36
C LEU A 147 -5.43 16.81 2.53
N SER A 148 -6.34 16.15 3.24
CA SER A 148 -6.32 14.69 3.40
C SER A 148 -6.50 13.97 2.06
N PHE A 149 -7.40 14.44 1.18
CA PHE A 149 -7.56 13.91 -0.18
C PHE A 149 -6.30 14.13 -1.02
N LEU A 150 -5.69 15.32 -0.92
CA LEU A 150 -4.49 15.64 -1.68
C LEU A 150 -3.31 14.77 -1.25
N LEU A 151 -3.09 14.57 0.06
CA LEU A 151 -2.01 13.75 0.58
C LEU A 151 -2.12 12.30 0.09
N VAL A 152 -3.31 11.69 0.15
CA VAL A 152 -3.53 10.33 -0.39
C VAL A 152 -3.27 10.29 -1.90
N SER A 153 -3.69 11.32 -2.64
CA SER A 153 -3.47 11.40 -4.10
C SER A 153 -1.98 11.57 -4.45
N ILE A 154 -1.23 12.33 -3.65
CA ILE A 154 0.21 12.53 -3.82
C ILE A 154 0.95 11.21 -3.58
N VAL A 155 0.58 10.42 -2.58
CA VAL A 155 1.19 9.10 -2.31
C VAL A 155 1.14 8.23 -3.57
N ASP A 156 -0.05 8.04 -4.15
CA ASP A 156 -0.22 7.21 -5.35
C ASP A 156 0.53 7.78 -6.55
N GLY A 157 0.46 9.11 -6.75
CA GLY A 157 1.15 9.81 -7.82
C GLY A 157 2.67 9.67 -7.73
N LEU A 158 3.24 9.78 -6.52
CA LEU A 158 4.68 9.63 -6.29
C LEU A 158 5.12 8.17 -6.45
N VAL A 159 4.28 7.20 -6.07
CA VAL A 159 4.53 5.77 -6.36
C VAL A 159 4.63 5.55 -7.86
N VAL A 160 3.69 6.09 -8.66
CA VAL A 160 3.72 5.96 -10.12
C VAL A 160 4.99 6.59 -10.72
N GLN A 161 5.33 7.82 -10.33
CA GLN A 161 6.53 8.51 -10.82
C GLN A 161 7.82 7.76 -10.44
N SER A 162 7.89 7.24 -9.20
CA SER A 162 9.02 6.45 -8.72
C SER A 162 9.22 5.18 -9.56
N LEU A 163 8.13 4.48 -9.88
CA LEU A 163 8.17 3.27 -10.70
C LEU A 163 8.58 3.54 -12.15
N LEU A 164 8.13 4.66 -12.71
CA LEU A 164 8.48 5.10 -14.06
C LEU A 164 9.91 5.65 -14.15
N LYS A 165 10.56 5.92 -13.00
CA LYS A 165 11.89 6.51 -12.92
C LYS A 165 11.98 7.82 -13.74
N THR A 166 10.93 8.64 -13.67
CA THR A 166 10.84 9.88 -14.43
C THR A 166 11.99 10.82 -14.10
N GLU A 167 12.20 11.05 -12.82
CA GLU A 167 13.29 11.86 -12.26
C GLU A 167 13.47 11.57 -10.76
N LYS A 168 14.52 12.12 -10.14
CA LYS A 168 14.68 12.02 -8.69
C LYS A 168 13.59 12.85 -8.02
N ILE A 169 12.68 12.18 -7.32
CA ILE A 169 11.57 12.84 -6.61
C ILE A 169 12.13 13.70 -5.47
N PRO A 170 11.83 15.02 -5.44
CA PRO A 170 12.32 15.92 -4.41
C PRO A 170 11.39 15.94 -3.18
N PHE A 171 11.34 14.83 -2.43
CA PHE A 171 10.40 14.63 -1.31
C PHE A 171 10.43 15.77 -0.27
N GLU A 172 11.62 16.26 0.10
CA GLU A 172 11.79 17.37 1.05
C GLU A 172 11.21 18.70 0.52
N ASN A 173 11.42 19.00 -0.77
CA ASN A 173 10.87 20.20 -1.41
C ASN A 173 9.34 20.10 -1.52
N ILE A 174 8.79 18.92 -1.80
CA ILE A 174 7.35 18.69 -1.84
C ILE A 174 6.76 18.89 -0.43
N ALA A 175 7.38 18.34 0.61
CA ALA A 175 6.97 18.56 2.00
C ALA A 175 6.93 20.06 2.33
N SER A 176 8.04 20.76 2.07
CA SER A 176 8.17 22.20 2.31
C SER A 176 7.15 23.02 1.52
N PHE A 177 6.88 22.64 0.27
CA PHE A 177 5.88 23.31 -0.56
C PHE A 177 4.48 23.17 0.04
N LEU A 178 4.08 21.97 0.45
CA LEU A 178 2.77 21.72 1.06
C LEU A 178 2.59 22.49 2.37
N VAL A 179 3.62 22.51 3.23
CA VAL A 179 3.62 23.29 4.47
C VAL A 179 3.38 24.77 4.20
N ASN A 180 4.07 25.34 3.21
CA ASN A 180 4.08 26.79 2.95
C ASN A 180 2.82 27.30 2.22
N HIS A 181 2.10 26.44 1.49
CA HIS A 181 0.98 26.87 0.62
C HIS A 181 -0.41 26.48 1.13
N TRP A 182 -0.51 25.68 2.20
CA TRP A 182 -1.78 25.23 2.77
C TRP A 182 -2.09 25.92 4.12
N TYR A 183 -1.69 27.19 4.26
CA TYR A 183 -1.93 28.08 5.40
C TYR A 183 -3.09 29.07 5.14
#